data_AF-A0A5C8IGH1-F1
#
_entry.id   AF-A0A5C8IGH1-F1
#
_cell.length_a   1.000
_cell.length_b   1.000
_cell.length_c   1.000
_cell.angle_alpha   90.00
_cell.angle_beta   90.00
_cell.angle_gamma   90.00
#
_symmetry.space_group_name_H-M   'P 1'
#
loop_
_entity.id
_entity.type
_entity.pdbx_description
1 polymer ?
#
loop_
_entity_poly.entity_id
_entity_poly.type
_entity_poly.pdbx_seq_one_letter_code
_entity_poly.pdbx_strand_id
1 'polypeptide(L)'
;MSPASAEGPDSQQPHSPMSAMTREVLPSTPTVELDEIDLRLLGLLLADPRVSQRQLAREVGMSPPAVGERIARLERQGLVRGYTAIVDWSALGYPGLVYIPMTLTTDAQVPDVVGRLRDIPELTELVIVTGSYDLVARFRIRDHAHLQRLLLDRIWPIRGLQRIETLLGLGELVAERPANEVIGLPAPETSTEEPATPEAV
;
A
#
# COMPACT_ATOMS: atom_id res chain seq x y z
N MET A 1 8.20 -64.71 -19.59
CA MET A 1 8.38 -63.97 -18.33
C MET A 1 8.42 -62.48 -18.66
N SER A 2 7.35 -61.75 -18.33
CA SER A 2 7.33 -60.29 -18.10
C SER A 2 7.94 -59.97 -16.72
N PRO A 3 8.07 -58.71 -16.25
CA PRO A 3 8.36 -57.41 -16.92
C PRO A 3 9.28 -56.48 -16.06
N ALA A 4 9.64 -55.28 -16.56
CA ALA A 4 9.82 -54.00 -15.80
C ALA A 4 10.27 -52.91 -16.82
N SER A 5 9.47 -51.91 -17.21
CA SER A 5 8.91 -50.76 -16.48
C SER A 5 9.93 -49.72 -16.01
N ALA A 6 9.55 -48.44 -16.18
CA ALA A 6 10.12 -47.19 -15.66
C ALA A 6 11.34 -46.63 -16.43
N GLU A 7 11.45 -45.34 -16.76
CA GLU A 7 10.69 -44.14 -16.44
C GLU A 7 11.08 -43.07 -17.48
N GLY A 8 10.12 -42.27 -17.94
CA GLY A 8 10.43 -41.07 -18.73
C GLY A 8 11.17 -40.05 -17.85
N PRO A 9 12.02 -39.18 -18.42
CA PRO A 9 12.62 -38.12 -17.64
C PRO A 9 11.50 -37.17 -17.21
N ASP A 10 11.21 -37.25 -15.91
CA ASP A 10 10.39 -36.33 -15.15
C ASP A 10 10.82 -34.90 -15.47
N SER A 11 9.95 -34.21 -16.18
CA SER A 11 10.04 -32.79 -16.48
C SER A 11 9.92 -32.02 -15.16
N GLN A 12 11.05 -31.87 -14.46
CA GLN A 12 11.19 -30.93 -13.35
C GLN A 12 10.89 -29.52 -13.89
N GLN A 13 9.66 -29.06 -13.65
CA GLN A 13 9.34 -27.65 -13.75
C GLN A 13 10.22 -26.91 -12.74
N PRO A 14 11.04 -25.92 -13.15
CA PRO A 14 11.68 -25.06 -12.18
C PRO A 14 10.57 -24.33 -11.41
N HIS A 15 10.50 -24.54 -10.10
CA HIS A 15 9.62 -23.80 -9.22
C HIS A 15 10.08 -22.35 -9.23
N SER A 16 9.54 -21.55 -10.16
CA SER A 16 9.79 -20.11 -10.18
C SER A 16 9.31 -19.54 -8.84
N PRO A 17 10.12 -18.73 -8.13
CA PRO A 17 9.76 -18.13 -6.84
C PRO A 17 8.42 -17.36 -6.91
N MET A 18 8.04 -16.91 -8.11
CA MET A 18 6.75 -16.30 -8.42
C MET A 18 5.52 -17.14 -8.06
N SER A 19 5.59 -18.47 -8.14
CA SER A 19 4.44 -19.33 -7.79
C SER A 19 4.21 -19.40 -6.28
N ALA A 20 5.28 -19.30 -5.47
CA ALA A 20 5.15 -19.21 -4.02
C ALA A 20 4.60 -17.84 -3.58
N MET A 21 4.92 -16.79 -4.35
CA MET A 21 4.49 -15.41 -4.11
C MET A 21 2.98 -15.19 -4.18
N THR A 22 2.23 -16.01 -4.94
CA THR A 22 0.77 -15.85 -5.07
C THR A 22 0.03 -15.87 -3.72
N ARG A 23 0.56 -16.57 -2.71
CA ARG A 23 0.00 -16.59 -1.35
C ARG A 23 0.36 -15.36 -0.50
N GLU A 24 1.41 -14.63 -0.88
CA GLU A 24 1.89 -13.45 -0.17
C GLU A 24 1.30 -12.13 -0.71
N VAL A 25 0.79 -12.15 -1.93
CA VAL A 25 0.11 -11.00 -2.56
C VAL A 25 -1.20 -10.73 -1.82
N LEU A 26 -1.43 -9.47 -1.48
CA LEU A 26 -2.71 -9.04 -0.90
C LEU A 26 -3.85 -9.43 -1.85
N PRO A 27 -4.94 -10.04 -1.35
CA PRO A 27 -6.04 -10.44 -2.21
C PRO A 27 -6.67 -9.21 -2.87
N SER A 28 -6.97 -9.33 -4.16
CA SER A 28 -7.77 -8.32 -4.87
C SER A 28 -9.22 -8.42 -4.42
N THR A 29 -9.74 -7.38 -3.79
CA THR A 29 -11.18 -7.26 -3.52
C THR A 29 -11.93 -7.20 -4.86
N PRO A 30 -13.01 -7.99 -5.05
CA PRO A 30 -13.81 -7.90 -6.27
C PRO A 30 -14.43 -6.50 -6.41
N THR A 31 -14.63 -6.06 -7.65
CA THR A 31 -15.25 -4.77 -7.94
C THR A 31 -16.61 -4.67 -7.25
N VAL A 32 -16.83 -3.57 -6.52
CA VAL A 32 -18.09 -3.28 -5.86
C VAL A 32 -18.94 -2.45 -6.83
N GLU A 33 -20.18 -2.86 -7.04
CA GLU A 33 -21.17 -2.05 -7.76
C GLU A 33 -21.57 -0.84 -6.89
N LEU A 34 -21.35 0.36 -7.40
CA LEU A 34 -21.61 1.62 -6.71
C LEU A 34 -22.70 2.41 -7.43
N ASP A 35 -23.68 2.88 -6.68
CA ASP A 35 -24.62 3.87 -7.22
C ASP A 35 -24.08 5.30 -7.09
N GLU A 36 -24.79 6.27 -7.66
CA GLU A 36 -24.38 7.68 -7.64
C GLU A 36 -24.22 8.24 -6.22
N ILE A 37 -25.04 7.75 -5.27
CA ILE A 37 -24.97 8.18 -3.87
C ILE A 37 -23.71 7.63 -3.23
N ASP A 38 -23.37 6.36 -3.47
CA ASP A 38 -22.14 5.75 -2.96
C ASP A 38 -20.90 6.48 -3.47
N LEU A 39 -20.86 6.83 -4.76
CA LEU A 39 -19.77 7.62 -5.35
C LEU A 39 -19.65 9.00 -4.70
N ARG A 40 -20.78 9.68 -4.44
CA ARG A 40 -20.79 10.99 -3.79
C ARG A 40 -20.36 10.92 -2.32
N LEU A 41 -20.81 9.90 -1.59
CA LEU A 41 -20.35 9.62 -0.21
C LEU A 41 -18.85 9.34 -0.17
N LEU A 42 -18.33 8.52 -1.10
CA LEU A 42 -16.90 8.27 -1.21
C LEU A 42 -16.12 9.55 -1.50
N GLY A 43 -16.60 10.40 -2.42
CA GLY A 43 -15.97 11.69 -2.71
C GLY A 43 -15.87 12.59 -1.47
N LEU A 44 -16.95 12.66 -0.68
CA LEU A 44 -16.99 13.42 0.57
C LEU A 44 -16.04 12.85 1.64
N LEU A 45 -16.02 11.52 1.81
CA LEU A 45 -15.16 10.84 2.78
C LEU A 45 -13.67 10.90 2.41
N LEU A 46 -13.35 10.85 1.11
CA LEU A 46 -11.99 10.99 0.61
C LEU A 46 -11.46 12.41 0.78
N ALA A 47 -12.35 13.42 0.72
CA ALA A 47 -12.00 14.82 0.95
C ALA A 47 -11.84 15.13 2.45
N ASP A 48 -12.78 14.68 3.29
CA ASP A 48 -12.68 14.80 4.75
C ASP A 48 -13.22 13.52 5.42
N PRO A 49 -12.34 12.61 5.89
CA PRO A 49 -12.78 11.38 6.55
C PRO A 49 -13.42 11.62 7.92
N ARG A 50 -13.34 12.84 8.48
CA ARG A 50 -13.91 13.20 9.79
C ARG A 50 -15.31 13.78 9.69
N VAL A 51 -15.84 13.95 8.49
CA VAL A 51 -17.17 14.52 8.26
C VAL A 51 -18.24 13.69 8.98
N SER A 52 -19.14 14.38 9.70
CA SER A 52 -20.17 13.67 10.46
C SER A 52 -21.21 13.02 9.54
N GLN A 53 -21.76 11.86 9.94
CA GLN A 53 -22.85 11.21 9.22
C GLN A 53 -24.06 12.12 9.01
N ARG A 54 -24.33 13.04 9.96
CA ARG A 54 -25.41 14.03 9.81
C ARG A 54 -25.14 15.02 8.68
N GLN A 55 -23.89 15.46 8.52
CA GLN A 55 -23.50 16.35 7.44
C GLN A 55 -23.55 15.62 6.10
N LEU A 56 -22.96 14.42 6.02
CA LEU A 56 -23.06 13.57 4.83
C LEU A 56 -24.52 13.36 4.39
N ALA A 57 -25.40 13.04 5.34
CA ALA A 57 -26.83 12.86 5.09
C ALA A 57 -27.50 14.10 4.47
N ARG A 58 -27.14 15.31 4.91
CA ARG A 58 -27.61 16.55 4.29
C ARG A 58 -27.09 16.70 2.87
N GLU A 59 -25.79 16.45 2.65
CA GLU A 59 -25.14 16.60 1.34
C GLU A 59 -25.70 15.66 0.27
N VAL A 60 -26.08 14.44 0.65
CA VAL A 60 -26.59 13.41 -0.28
C VAL A 60 -28.11 13.24 -0.24
N GLY A 61 -28.84 14.08 0.52
CA GLY A 61 -30.30 14.04 0.58
C GLY A 61 -30.89 12.78 1.23
N MET A 62 -30.20 12.20 2.22
CA MET A 62 -30.60 10.98 2.92
C MET A 62 -30.80 11.20 4.42
N SER A 63 -31.33 10.20 5.12
CA SER A 63 -31.33 10.19 6.58
C SER A 63 -29.96 9.74 7.13
N PRO A 64 -29.52 10.20 8.31
CA PRO A 64 -28.25 9.77 8.91
C PRO A 64 -28.12 8.24 9.07
N PRO A 65 -29.15 7.49 9.50
CA PRO A 65 -29.06 6.04 9.56
C PRO A 65 -28.84 5.38 8.20
N ALA A 66 -29.45 5.91 7.13
CA ALA A 66 -29.31 5.35 5.79
C ALA A 66 -27.90 5.59 5.21
N VAL A 67 -27.29 6.74 5.50
CA VAL A 67 -25.87 6.98 5.21
C VAL A 67 -24.97 6.03 5.99
N GLY A 68 -25.24 5.85 7.29
CA GLY A 68 -24.49 4.93 8.14
C GLY A 68 -24.48 3.51 7.58
N GLU A 69 -25.62 3.01 7.13
CA GLU A 69 -25.72 1.67 6.52
C GLU A 69 -24.93 1.56 5.20
N ARG A 70 -24.97 2.60 4.36
CA ARG A 70 -24.19 2.62 3.11
C ARG A 70 -22.69 2.57 3.39
N ILE A 71 -22.19 3.41 4.31
CA ILE A 71 -20.77 3.40 4.69
C ILE A 71 -20.38 2.03 5.25
N ALA A 72 -21.16 1.50 6.20
CA ALA A 72 -20.90 0.20 6.79
C ALA A 72 -20.90 -0.94 5.75
N ARG A 73 -21.74 -0.85 4.71
CA ARG A 73 -21.72 -1.78 3.58
C ARG A 73 -20.41 -1.67 2.78
N LEU A 74 -19.96 -0.46 2.45
CA LEU A 74 -18.70 -0.24 1.72
C LEU A 74 -17.48 -0.73 2.50
N GLU A 75 -17.51 -0.58 3.84
CA GLU A 75 -16.50 -1.14 4.75
C GLU A 75 -16.54 -2.67 4.77
N ARG A 76 -17.72 -3.27 4.94
CA ARG A 76 -17.89 -4.74 4.93
C ARG A 76 -17.46 -5.38 3.61
N GLN A 77 -17.61 -4.66 2.50
CA GLN A 77 -17.16 -5.10 1.18
C GLN A 77 -15.67 -4.90 0.95
N GLY A 78 -14.96 -4.24 1.88
CA GLY A 78 -13.52 -4.00 1.77
C GLY A 78 -13.12 -2.90 0.79
N LEU A 79 -14.09 -2.12 0.28
CA LEU A 79 -13.80 -0.95 -0.55
C LEU A 79 -13.22 0.18 0.32
N VAL A 80 -13.90 0.49 1.43
CA VAL A 80 -13.37 1.37 2.48
C VAL A 80 -12.60 0.50 3.47
N ARG A 81 -11.27 0.52 3.36
CA ARG A 81 -10.39 -0.32 4.20
C ARG A 81 -10.04 0.31 5.55
N GLY A 82 -10.27 1.60 5.70
CA GLY A 82 -10.01 2.34 6.92
C GLY A 82 -9.88 3.84 6.67
N TYR A 83 -9.70 4.56 7.77
CA TYR A 83 -9.54 6.00 7.81
C TYR A 83 -8.19 6.31 8.42
N THR A 84 -7.30 6.96 7.66
CA THR A 84 -5.95 7.27 8.11
C THR A 84 -5.66 8.76 7.99
N ALA A 85 -4.79 9.26 8.87
CA ALA A 85 -4.21 10.58 8.71
C ALA A 85 -3.01 10.50 7.77
N ILE A 86 -2.94 11.44 6.84
CA ILE A 86 -1.72 11.67 6.05
C ILE A 86 -0.82 12.58 6.87
N VAL A 87 0.39 12.13 7.14
CA VAL A 87 1.35 12.82 8.02
C VAL A 87 2.61 13.20 7.24
N ASP A 88 3.24 14.29 7.63
CA ASP A 88 4.55 14.68 7.12
C ASP A 88 5.65 13.85 7.82
N TRP A 89 6.29 12.96 7.05
CA TRP A 89 7.38 12.11 7.53
C TRP A 89 8.60 12.90 8.00
N SER A 90 8.89 14.04 7.37
CA SER A 90 9.99 14.92 7.77
C SER A 90 9.71 15.51 9.16
N ALA A 91 8.48 15.98 9.40
CA ALA A 91 8.06 16.49 10.71
C ALA A 91 8.10 15.42 11.81
N LEU A 92 7.96 14.14 11.45
CA LEU A 92 8.11 12.99 12.37
C LEU A 92 9.56 12.55 12.57
N GLY A 93 10.53 13.22 11.94
CA GLY A 93 11.96 12.91 12.05
C GLY A 93 12.46 11.84 11.08
N TYR A 94 11.68 11.49 10.05
CA TYR A 94 12.05 10.53 8.99
C TYR A 94 12.08 11.20 7.61
N PRO A 95 12.99 12.17 7.39
CA PRO A 95 13.02 12.96 6.15
C PRO A 95 13.51 12.17 4.94
N GLY A 96 14.23 11.06 5.13
CA GLY A 96 14.81 10.29 4.04
C GLY A 96 13.88 9.20 3.51
N LEU A 97 13.96 8.96 2.21
CA LEU A 97 13.24 7.90 1.50
C LEU A 97 14.24 6.99 0.81
N VAL A 98 14.08 5.67 0.94
CA VAL A 98 14.96 4.69 0.29
C VAL A 98 14.12 3.61 -0.37
N TYR A 99 14.49 3.27 -1.61
CA TYR A 99 13.99 2.10 -2.30
C TYR A 99 15.06 1.02 -2.33
N ILE A 100 14.65 -0.21 -2.03
CA ILE A 100 15.52 -1.39 -2.00
C ILE A 100 14.91 -2.44 -2.93
N PRO A 101 15.28 -2.43 -4.21
CA PRO A 101 15.02 -3.54 -5.12
C PRO A 101 15.84 -4.76 -4.70
N MET A 102 15.21 -5.93 -4.75
CA MET A 102 15.78 -7.19 -4.27
C MET A 102 15.52 -8.33 -5.27
N THR A 103 16.52 -9.16 -5.49
CA THR A 103 16.42 -10.44 -6.20
C THR A 103 16.53 -11.56 -5.18
N LEU A 104 15.64 -12.54 -5.28
CA LEU A 104 15.60 -13.70 -4.42
C LEU A 104 16.44 -14.84 -4.99
N THR A 105 17.00 -15.67 -4.12
CA THR A 105 17.64 -16.92 -4.55
C THR A 105 16.58 -17.94 -5.01
N THR A 106 16.98 -18.89 -5.86
CA THR A 106 16.07 -19.93 -6.37
C THR A 106 15.49 -20.83 -5.27
N ASP A 107 16.21 -20.99 -4.16
CA ASP A 107 15.81 -21.77 -2.98
C ASP A 107 15.13 -20.91 -1.89
N ALA A 108 14.92 -19.62 -2.14
CA ALA A 108 14.36 -18.70 -1.16
C ALA A 108 12.96 -19.13 -0.71
N GLN A 109 12.75 -19.15 0.61
CA GLN A 109 11.42 -19.26 1.20
C GLN A 109 10.78 -17.87 1.22
N VAL A 110 10.02 -17.56 0.17
CA VAL A 110 9.38 -16.24 0.00
C VAL A 110 8.59 -15.80 1.24
N PRO A 111 7.75 -16.63 1.89
CA PRO A 111 7.02 -16.22 3.09
C PRO A 111 7.93 -15.77 4.23
N ASP A 112 9.09 -16.42 4.41
CA ASP A 112 10.05 -16.06 5.46
C ASP A 112 10.73 -14.73 5.15
N VAL A 113 11.10 -14.50 3.88
CA VAL A 113 11.68 -13.24 3.43
C VAL A 113 10.68 -12.10 3.63
N VAL A 114 9.45 -12.28 3.14
CA VAL A 114 8.39 -11.28 3.23
C VAL A 114 8.01 -11.02 4.69
N GLY A 115 7.88 -12.05 5.52
CA GLY A 115 7.61 -11.92 6.95
C GLY A 115 8.66 -11.08 7.65
N ARG A 116 9.95 -11.38 7.43
CA ARG A 116 11.06 -10.60 8.00
C ARG A 116 11.08 -9.15 7.54
N LEU A 117 10.74 -8.88 6.28
CA LEU A 117 10.63 -7.52 5.76
C LEU A 117 9.45 -6.77 6.42
N ARG A 118 8.29 -7.41 6.55
CA ARG A 118 7.10 -6.85 7.22
C ARG A 118 7.35 -6.52 8.69
N ASP A 119 8.23 -7.25 9.36
CA ASP A 119 8.63 -6.98 10.75
C ASP A 119 9.57 -5.77 10.91
N ILE A 120 9.96 -5.10 9.82
CA ILE A 120 10.76 -3.87 9.86
C ILE A 120 9.82 -2.66 9.91
N PRO A 121 9.78 -1.91 11.04
CA PRO A 121 8.83 -0.80 11.20
C PRO A 121 8.97 0.32 10.16
N GLU A 122 10.17 0.52 9.63
CA GLU A 122 10.47 1.53 8.62
C GLU A 122 9.90 1.22 7.23
N LEU A 123 9.43 -0.02 7.00
CA LEU A 123 8.88 -0.46 5.73
C LEU A 123 7.51 0.19 5.49
N THR A 124 7.42 1.07 4.50
CA THR A 124 6.15 1.71 4.13
C THR A 124 5.43 0.99 2.99
N GLU A 125 6.16 0.23 2.18
CA GLU A 125 5.60 -0.48 1.05
C GLU A 125 6.51 -1.63 0.62
N LEU A 126 5.92 -2.75 0.23
CA LEU A 126 6.62 -3.89 -0.36
C LEU A 126 5.78 -4.40 -1.52
N VAL A 127 6.35 -4.38 -2.71
CA VAL A 127 5.68 -4.77 -3.95
C VAL A 127 6.46 -5.85 -4.68
N ILE A 128 5.72 -6.73 -5.34
CA ILE A 128 6.27 -7.67 -6.31
C ILE A 128 6.30 -6.95 -7.65
N VAL A 129 7.44 -7.01 -8.33
CA VAL A 129 7.62 -6.32 -9.61
C VAL A 129 8.03 -7.31 -10.69
N THR A 130 7.73 -6.95 -11.94
CA THR A 130 8.33 -7.60 -13.09
C THR A 130 9.62 -6.88 -13.47
N GLY A 131 10.60 -7.60 -14.00
CA GLY A 131 11.87 -7.03 -14.45
C GLY A 131 13.08 -7.74 -13.85
N SER A 132 14.13 -6.98 -13.55
CA SER A 132 15.41 -7.51 -13.03
C SER A 132 15.40 -7.82 -11.52
N TYR A 133 14.34 -7.43 -10.82
CA TYR A 133 14.13 -7.65 -9.39
C TYR A 133 12.83 -8.38 -9.17
N ASP A 134 12.74 -9.12 -8.07
CA ASP A 134 11.52 -9.84 -7.69
C ASP A 134 10.66 -9.00 -6.73
N LEU A 135 11.33 -8.22 -5.86
CA LEU A 135 10.70 -7.38 -4.86
C LEU A 135 11.27 -5.96 -4.91
N VAL A 136 10.45 -4.96 -4.58
CA VAL A 136 10.90 -3.60 -4.26
C VAL A 136 10.27 -3.20 -2.93
N ALA A 137 11.13 -2.84 -1.98
CA ALA A 137 10.72 -2.30 -0.69
C ALA A 137 10.97 -0.79 -0.62
N ARG A 138 10.05 -0.05 -0.02
CA ARG A 138 10.17 1.39 0.26
C ARG A 138 10.29 1.59 1.76
N PHE A 139 11.31 2.32 2.19
CA PHE A 139 11.59 2.60 3.60
C PHE A 139 11.70 4.09 3.87
N ARG A 140 11.27 4.48 5.07
CA ARG A 140 11.52 5.82 5.63
C ARG A 140 12.73 5.78 6.56
N ILE A 141 13.65 6.73 6.41
CA ILE A 141 14.90 6.80 7.22
C ILE A 141 15.09 8.18 7.85
N ARG A 142 15.86 8.20 8.94
CA ARG A 142 16.14 9.41 9.73
C ARG A 142 17.39 10.12 9.21
N ASP A 143 18.43 9.32 8.98
CA ASP A 143 19.74 9.78 8.53
C ASP A 143 20.53 8.60 7.93
N HIS A 144 21.78 8.87 7.53
CA HIS A 144 22.68 7.86 6.99
C HIS A 144 23.03 6.74 7.98
N ALA A 145 23.18 7.05 9.27
CA ALA A 145 23.48 6.05 10.29
C ALA A 145 22.30 5.09 10.54
N HIS A 146 21.07 5.59 10.38
CA HIS A 146 19.86 4.78 10.41
C HIS A 146 19.80 3.84 9.20
N LEU A 147 20.09 4.34 7.99
CA LEU A 147 20.16 3.52 6.79
C LEU A 147 21.21 2.41 6.93
N GLN A 148 22.38 2.72 7.46
CA GLN A 148 23.42 1.72 7.69
C GLN A 148 22.90 0.59 8.59
N ARG A 149 22.30 0.91 9.74
CA ARG A 149 21.73 -0.10 10.64
C ARG A 149 20.61 -0.91 9.99
N LEU A 150 19.71 -0.25 9.25
CA LEU A 150 18.66 -0.92 8.50
C LEU A 150 19.25 -1.98 7.54
N LEU A 151 20.27 -1.60 6.77
CA LEU A 151 20.90 -2.51 5.81
C LEU A 151 21.66 -3.65 6.50
N LEU A 152 22.55 -3.32 7.43
CA LEU A 152 23.45 -4.29 8.08
C LEU A 152 22.72 -5.23 9.05
N ASP A 153 21.80 -4.69 9.86
CA ASP A 153 21.22 -5.41 10.99
C ASP A 153 19.88 -6.07 10.63
N ARG A 154 19.17 -5.55 9.62
CA ARG A 154 17.81 -6.01 9.28
C ARG A 154 17.71 -6.65 7.92
N ILE A 155 18.32 -6.07 6.87
CA ILE A 155 18.12 -6.52 5.49
C ILE A 155 19.12 -7.60 5.07
N TRP A 156 20.42 -7.34 5.18
CA TRP A 156 21.46 -8.32 4.81
C TRP A 156 21.39 -9.67 5.55
N PRO A 157 20.94 -9.74 6.82
CA PRO A 157 20.77 -11.01 7.51
C PRO A 157 19.58 -11.85 7.02
N ILE A 158 18.72 -11.33 6.13
CA ILE A 158 17.59 -12.06 5.58
C ILE A 158 18.10 -13.11 4.60
N ARG A 159 17.92 -14.39 4.96
CA ARG A 159 18.23 -15.52 4.08
C ARG A 159 17.26 -15.54 2.90
N GLY A 160 17.78 -15.85 1.71
CA GLY A 160 16.99 -15.87 0.48
C GLY A 160 17.11 -14.59 -0.37
N LEU A 161 17.81 -13.56 0.11
CA LEU A 161 18.18 -12.40 -0.71
C LEU A 161 19.50 -12.69 -1.45
N GLN A 162 19.46 -12.66 -2.79
CA GLN A 162 20.63 -12.86 -3.64
C GLN A 162 21.34 -11.54 -3.93
N ARG A 163 20.57 -10.51 -4.29
CA ARG A 163 21.07 -9.19 -4.66
C ARG A 163 20.14 -8.16 -4.07
N ILE A 164 20.72 -7.10 -3.54
CA ILE A 164 19.97 -5.89 -3.18
C ILE A 164 20.64 -4.68 -3.82
N GLU A 165 19.84 -3.68 -4.15
CA GLU A 165 20.32 -2.33 -4.48
C GLU A 165 19.74 -1.31 -3.52
N THR A 166 20.40 -0.17 -3.39
CA THR A 166 19.93 0.93 -2.54
C THR A 166 19.81 2.18 -3.38
N LEU A 167 18.58 2.65 -3.54
CA LEU A 167 18.26 3.88 -4.26
C LEU A 167 17.78 4.91 -3.24
N LEU A 168 18.63 5.92 -2.99
CA LEU A 168 18.31 7.01 -2.08
C LEU A 168 17.48 8.08 -2.81
N GLY A 169 16.28 8.35 -2.31
CA GLY A 169 15.46 9.45 -2.80
C GLY A 169 16.08 10.79 -2.42
N LEU A 170 16.23 11.69 -3.39
CA LEU A 170 16.70 13.06 -3.16
C LEU A 170 15.54 14.02 -2.85
N GLY A 171 14.32 13.63 -3.18
CA GLY A 171 13.10 14.39 -2.94
C GLY A 171 11.90 13.70 -3.57
N GLU A 172 10.71 14.03 -3.08
CA GLU A 172 9.42 13.57 -3.61
C GLU A 172 8.77 14.75 -4.34
N LEU A 173 8.56 14.63 -5.65
CA LEU A 173 7.91 15.68 -6.45
C LEU A 173 6.38 15.66 -6.29
N VAL A 174 5.83 14.47 -6.10
CA VAL A 174 4.40 14.22 -5.90
C VAL A 174 4.29 13.07 -4.90
N ALA A 175 3.60 13.30 -3.78
CA ALA A 175 3.28 12.25 -2.81
C ALA A 175 2.08 11.41 -3.30
N GLU A 176 1.62 10.46 -2.48
CA GLU A 176 0.42 9.66 -2.78
C GLU A 176 -0.78 10.58 -3.07
N ARG A 177 -1.34 10.47 -4.29
CA ARG A 177 -2.54 11.23 -4.67
C ARG A 177 -3.77 10.60 -4.02
N PRO A 178 -4.69 11.41 -3.48
CA PRO A 178 -5.93 10.87 -2.92
C PRO A 178 -6.77 10.20 -4.02
N ALA A 179 -7.51 9.16 -3.65
CA ALA A 179 -8.18 8.29 -4.61
C ALA A 179 -9.20 9.05 -5.49
N ASN A 180 -9.85 10.09 -4.97
CA ASN A 180 -10.80 10.91 -5.70
C ASN A 180 -10.18 11.57 -6.95
N GLU A 181 -8.94 12.05 -6.87
CA GLU A 181 -8.22 12.63 -8.00
C GLU A 181 -7.85 11.59 -9.06
N VAL A 182 -7.54 10.36 -8.64
CA VAL A 182 -7.13 9.28 -9.56
C VAL A 182 -8.32 8.77 -10.38
N ILE A 183 -9.48 8.62 -9.75
CA ILE A 183 -10.69 8.08 -10.40
C ILE A 183 -11.63 9.18 -10.93
N GLY A 184 -11.25 10.45 -10.78
CA GLY A 184 -12.03 11.58 -11.28
C GLY A 184 -13.35 11.83 -10.52
N LEU A 185 -13.43 11.45 -9.25
CA LEU A 185 -14.57 11.86 -8.41
C LEU A 185 -14.46 13.37 -8.15
N PRO A 186 -15.52 14.15 -8.39
CA PRO A 186 -15.49 15.58 -8.13
C PRO A 186 -15.19 15.81 -6.65
N ALA A 187 -14.23 16.71 -6.38
CA ALA A 187 -14.07 17.24 -5.03
C ALA A 187 -15.42 17.88 -4.63
N PRO A 188 -15.89 17.72 -3.39
CA PRO A 188 -17.04 18.47 -2.94
C PRO A 188 -16.75 19.95 -3.16
N GLU A 189 -17.71 20.68 -3.76
CA GLU A 189 -17.61 22.14 -3.91
C GLU A 189 -17.37 22.70 -2.50
N THR A 190 -16.11 23.04 -2.21
CA THR A 190 -15.76 23.68 -0.96
C THR A 190 -16.40 25.05 -1.04
N SER A 191 -17.47 25.23 -0.27
CA SER A 191 -17.91 26.56 0.15
C SER A 191 -16.68 27.20 0.77
N THR A 192 -16.01 28.05 -0.01
CA THR A 192 -14.81 28.76 0.37
C THR A 192 -15.23 29.76 1.43
N GLU A 193 -15.23 29.37 2.71
CA GLU A 193 -15.03 30.33 3.77
C GLU A 193 -13.54 30.68 3.75
N GLU A 194 -13.27 31.77 3.04
CA GLU A 194 -12.03 32.51 3.01
C GLU A 194 -11.52 32.70 4.45
N PRO A 195 -10.26 32.31 4.77
CA PRO A 195 -9.75 32.53 6.11
C PRO A 195 -9.64 34.03 6.34
N ALA A 196 -10.41 34.53 7.30
CA ALA A 196 -10.35 35.92 7.74
C ALA A 196 -8.90 36.31 8.00
N THR A 197 -8.44 37.30 7.23
CA THR A 197 -7.13 37.91 7.38
C THR A 197 -7.01 38.44 8.81
N PRO A 198 -5.96 38.09 9.58
CA PRO A 198 -5.73 38.77 10.84
C PRO A 198 -5.27 40.21 10.53
N GLU A 199 -6.13 41.17 10.85
CA GLU A 199 -5.81 42.59 10.88
C GLU A 199 -4.64 42.84 11.85
N ALA A 200 -3.71 43.67 11.40
CA ALA A 200 -2.47 44.01 12.06
C ALA A 200 -2.66 44.67 13.45
N VAL A 201 -1.70 44.40 14.35
CA VAL A 201 -1.37 45.26 15.49
C VAL A 201 0.14 45.47 15.52
#